data_AF-A0A2G2QBB2-F1
#
_entry.id   AF-A0A2G2QBB2-F1
#
_cell.length_a   1.000
_cell.length_b   1.000
_cell.length_c   1.000
_cell.angle_alpha   90.00
_cell.angle_beta   90.00
_cell.angle_gamma   90.00
#
_symmetry.space_group_name_H-M   'P 1'
#
loop_
_entity.id
_entity.type
_entity.pdbx_description
1 polymer ?
#
loop_
_entity_poly.entity_id
_entity_poly.type
_entity_poly.pdbx_seq_one_letter_code
_entity_poly.pdbx_strand_id
1 'polypeptide(L)'
;MAKFEKGVSGNPAGKPKGAKDKRTALRAMLEPHAKDLVKTVVEKALEGDTTALRLCIDRLMPALKAKDEPIVIDGLLGTATLVEQGQSVITALALGKVSPSDASTLMSTIAAQAKITEIDDLERRVTELEQTKGRYEHVKKKS
;
A
#
# COMPACT_ATOMS: atom_id res chain seq x y z
N MET A 1 -10.55 28.61 -21.72
CA MET A 1 -10.63 27.26 -22.31
C MET A 1 -11.02 26.29 -21.20
N ALA A 2 -12.24 25.77 -21.22
CA ALA A 2 -12.82 25.02 -20.12
C ALA A 2 -12.20 23.62 -20.03
N LYS A 3 -11.61 23.36 -18.86
CA LYS A 3 -11.05 22.10 -18.39
C LYS A 3 -12.25 21.29 -17.88
N PHE A 4 -12.41 20.07 -18.37
CA PHE A 4 -13.52 19.11 -18.19
C PHE A 4 -14.41 19.27 -16.94
N GLU A 5 -15.72 19.00 -17.09
CA GLU A 5 -16.72 19.08 -16.01
C GLU A 5 -16.37 18.19 -14.80
N LYS A 6 -16.66 18.69 -13.60
CA LYS A 6 -16.40 17.98 -12.34
C LYS A 6 -17.20 16.66 -12.31
N GLY A 7 -16.49 15.53 -12.35
CA GLY A 7 -17.09 14.20 -12.38
C GLY A 7 -17.10 13.54 -13.77
N VAL A 8 -16.74 14.27 -14.83
CA VAL A 8 -16.68 13.75 -16.20
C VAL A 8 -15.24 13.77 -16.68
N SER A 9 -14.63 12.58 -16.71
CA SER A 9 -13.33 12.37 -17.37
C SER A 9 -13.49 12.65 -18.87
N GLY A 10 -12.58 13.43 -19.47
CA GLY A 10 -12.47 13.57 -20.93
C GLY A 10 -12.10 12.27 -21.66
N ASN A 11 -11.81 11.20 -20.93
CA ASN A 11 -11.66 9.85 -21.45
C ASN A 11 -12.57 8.88 -20.67
N PRO A 12 -13.84 8.70 -21.11
CA PRO A 12 -14.82 7.82 -20.47
C PRO A 12 -14.44 6.34 -20.49
N ALA A 13 -13.63 5.92 -21.48
CA ALA A 13 -13.18 4.53 -21.63
C ALA A 13 -11.91 4.21 -20.80
N GLY A 14 -11.32 5.22 -20.16
CA GLY A 14 -10.06 5.08 -19.44
C GLY A 14 -8.87 4.73 -20.36
N LYS A 15 -7.72 4.44 -19.74
CA LYS A 15 -6.55 3.96 -20.48
C LYS A 15 -6.90 2.60 -21.12
N PRO A 16 -6.60 2.36 -22.42
CA PRO A 16 -6.92 1.09 -23.07
C PRO A 16 -6.38 -0.10 -22.28
N LYS A 17 -7.20 -1.14 -22.09
CA LYS A 17 -6.78 -2.38 -21.43
C LYS A 17 -5.56 -2.94 -22.17
N GLY A 18 -4.46 -3.17 -21.44
CA GLY A 18 -3.20 -3.67 -22.00
C GLY A 18 -2.23 -2.60 -22.51
N ALA A 19 -2.59 -1.31 -22.50
CA ALA A 19 -1.66 -0.24 -22.86
C ALA A 19 -0.50 -0.17 -21.85
N LYS A 20 0.68 -0.65 -22.27
CA LYS A 20 1.91 -0.55 -21.48
C LYS A 20 2.20 0.91 -21.17
N ASP A 21 2.59 1.19 -19.94
CA ASP A 21 3.12 2.50 -19.59
C ASP A 21 4.33 2.83 -20.48
N LYS A 22 4.47 4.09 -20.93
CA LYS A 22 5.61 4.50 -21.75
C LYS A 22 6.93 4.17 -21.07
N ARG A 23 7.01 4.27 -19.74
CA ARG A 23 8.19 3.90 -18.96
C ARG A 23 8.47 2.39 -19.03
N THR A 24 7.44 1.56 -19.04
CA THR A 24 7.58 0.11 -19.18
C THR A 24 8.11 -0.27 -20.56
N ALA A 25 7.63 0.38 -21.62
CA ALA A 25 8.13 0.16 -22.98
C ALA A 25 9.60 0.58 -23.12
N LEU A 26 9.98 1.75 -22.58
CA LEU A 26 11.36 2.23 -22.61
C LEU A 26 12.32 1.32 -21.82
N ARG A 27 11.89 0.80 -20.65
CA ARG A 27 12.71 -0.18 -19.90
C ARG A 27 12.96 -1.45 -20.70
N ALA A 28 11.93 -1.97 -21.36
CA ALA A 28 12.07 -3.17 -22.19
C ALA A 28 13.06 -2.98 -23.35
N MET A 29 13.23 -1.75 -23.87
CA MET A 29 14.25 -1.45 -24.87
C MET A 29 15.67 -1.43 -24.31
N LEU A 30 15.84 -1.14 -23.02
CA LEU A 30 17.16 -1.11 -22.36
C LEU A 30 17.62 -2.51 -21.92
N GLU A 31 16.69 -3.41 -21.60
CA GLU A 31 16.97 -4.77 -21.08
C GLU A 31 18.03 -5.53 -21.89
N PRO A 32 17.96 -5.60 -23.24
CA PRO A 32 18.95 -6.31 -24.04
C PRO A 32 20.36 -5.73 -23.95
N HIS A 33 20.47 -4.43 -23.65
CA HIS A 33 21.72 -3.69 -23.56
C HIS A 33 22.26 -3.59 -22.13
N ALA A 34 21.58 -4.17 -21.14
CA ALA A 34 21.90 -3.97 -19.73
C ALA A 34 23.36 -4.32 -19.40
N LYS A 35 23.88 -5.43 -19.94
CA LYS A 35 25.27 -5.86 -19.70
C LYS A 35 26.29 -4.86 -20.24
N ASP A 36 26.11 -4.42 -21.49
CA ASP A 36 27.04 -3.50 -22.15
C ASP A 36 27.00 -2.10 -21.52
N LEU A 37 25.80 -1.65 -21.12
CA LEU A 37 25.63 -0.39 -20.39
C LEU A 37 26.34 -0.42 -19.04
N VAL A 38 26.22 -1.52 -18.28
CA VAL A 38 26.93 -1.68 -17.00
C VAL A 38 28.43 -1.68 -17.21
N LYS A 39 28.95 -2.43 -18.19
CA LYS A 39 30.39 -2.46 -18.50
C LYS A 39 30.91 -1.05 -18.85
N THR A 40 30.20 -0.35 -19.73
CA THR A 40 30.56 1.00 -20.17
C THR A 40 30.58 2.00 -18.99
N VAL A 41 29.62 1.90 -18.07
CA VAL A 41 29.56 2.79 -16.90
C VAL A 41 30.71 2.53 -15.93
N VAL A 42 31.12 1.26 -15.78
CA VAL A 42 32.30 0.90 -14.96
C VAL A 42 33.57 1.43 -15.58
N GLU A 43 33.78 1.25 -16.90
CA GLU A 43 34.96 1.76 -17.60
C GLU A 43 35.08 3.28 -17.46
N LYS A 44 33.99 4.01 -17.75
CA LYS A 44 33.94 5.48 -17.57
C LYS A 44 34.21 5.92 -16.14
N ALA A 45 33.69 5.18 -15.15
CA ALA A 45 33.96 5.49 -13.75
C ALA A 45 35.45 5.33 -13.41
N LEU A 46 36.09 4.26 -13.91
CA LEU A 46 37.53 4.02 -13.71
C LEU A 46 38.41 5.04 -14.45
N GLU A 47 37.93 5.60 -15.56
CA GLU A 47 38.56 6.71 -16.29
C GLU A 47 38.40 8.07 -15.60
N GLY A 48 37.63 8.15 -14.50
CA GLY A 48 37.47 9.37 -13.70
C GLY A 48 36.20 10.18 -13.98
N ASP A 49 35.22 9.65 -14.72
CA ASP A 49 33.90 10.28 -14.83
C ASP A 49 33.21 10.25 -13.46
N THR A 50 33.12 11.42 -12.82
CA THR A 50 32.56 11.56 -11.47
C THR A 50 31.08 11.20 -11.38
N THR A 51 30.34 11.32 -12.49
CA THR A 51 28.92 10.94 -12.55
C THR A 51 28.78 9.43 -12.60
N ALA A 52 29.58 8.76 -13.43
CA ALA A 52 29.64 7.31 -13.49
C ALA A 52 30.14 6.71 -12.16
N LEU A 53 31.17 7.31 -11.54
CA LEU A 53 31.65 6.94 -10.21
C LEU A 53 30.54 7.01 -9.17
N ARG A 54 29.84 8.14 -9.09
CA ARG A 54 28.71 8.29 -8.16
C ARG A 54 27.64 7.23 -8.40
N LEU A 55 27.27 6.96 -9.66
CA LEU A 55 26.28 5.95 -10.00
C LEU A 55 26.72 4.55 -9.57
N CYS A 56 27.98 4.18 -9.75
CA CYS A 56 28.54 2.92 -9.28
C CYS A 56 28.54 2.82 -7.75
N ILE A 57 28.99 3.86 -7.05
CA ILE A 57 29.04 3.89 -5.58
C ILE A 57 27.64 3.86 -4.97
N ASP A 58 26.68 4.62 -5.48
CA ASP A 58 25.29 4.63 -5.00
C ASP A 58 24.61 3.25 -5.14
N ARG A 59 25.10 2.39 -6.05
CA ARG A 59 24.59 1.01 -6.24
C ARG A 59 25.35 -0.03 -5.42
N LEU A 60 26.65 0.14 -5.22
CA LEU A 60 27.47 -0.74 -4.38
C LEU A 60 27.25 -0.49 -2.89
N MET A 61 27.11 0.79 -2.52
CA MET A 61 26.91 1.28 -1.16
C MET A 61 25.63 2.12 -1.13
N PRO A 62 24.45 1.52 -1.35
CA PRO A 62 23.20 2.26 -1.27
C PRO A 62 23.08 2.87 0.12
N ALA A 63 22.66 4.14 0.17
CA ALA A 63 22.39 4.81 1.44
C ALA A 63 21.48 3.89 2.27
N LEU A 64 21.96 3.53 3.47
CA LEU A 64 21.16 2.82 4.45
C LEU A 64 19.92 3.67 4.68
N LYS A 65 18.79 3.22 4.15
CA LYS A 65 17.50 3.74 4.60
C LYS A 65 17.46 3.47 6.10
N ALA A 66 17.12 4.48 6.89
CA ALA A 66 16.76 4.26 8.28
C ALA A 66 15.74 3.12 8.28
N LYS A 67 16.16 1.97 8.79
CA LYS A 67 15.27 0.90 9.16
C LYS A 67 15.11 1.10 10.65
N ASP A 68 13.93 1.50 11.06
CA ASP A 68 13.60 1.49 12.47
C ASP A 68 13.82 0.06 12.98
N GLU A 69 14.46 -0.05 14.14
CA GLU A 69 14.66 -1.33 14.79
C GLU A 69 13.29 -1.98 15.04
N PRO A 70 13.14 -3.32 14.90
CA PRO A 70 11.85 -3.96 15.08
C PRO A 70 11.21 -3.56 16.41
N ILE A 71 10.12 -2.81 16.33
CA ILE A 71 9.39 -2.35 17.50
C ILE A 71 8.49 -3.49 17.97
N VAL A 72 8.66 -3.88 19.24
CA VAL A 72 7.72 -4.75 19.93
C VAL A 72 6.75 -3.87 20.71
N ILE A 73 5.47 -3.92 20.35
CA ILE A 73 4.39 -3.28 21.10
C ILE A 73 3.55 -4.39 21.74
N ASP A 74 3.62 -4.45 23.07
CA ASP A 74 2.78 -5.34 23.84
C ASP A 74 1.30 -5.00 23.61
N GLY A 75 0.45 -6.00 23.39
CA GLY A 75 -0.98 -5.81 23.14
C GLY A 75 -1.40 -5.61 21.68
N LEU A 76 -0.46 -5.63 20.73
CA LEU A 76 -0.77 -5.63 19.29
C LEU A 76 -1.03 -7.02 18.70
N LEU A 77 -0.71 -8.09 19.44
CA LEU A 77 -0.89 -9.49 19.05
C LEU A 77 -1.85 -10.21 20.01
N GLY A 78 -2.50 -11.27 19.51
CA GLY A 78 -3.36 -12.14 20.31
C GLY A 78 -4.84 -11.75 20.27
N THR A 79 -5.53 -11.87 21.40
CA THR A 79 -6.99 -11.69 21.51
C THR A 79 -7.42 -10.26 21.82
N ALA A 80 -6.50 -9.29 21.75
CA ALA A 80 -6.79 -7.90 22.05
C ALA A 80 -7.78 -7.31 21.03
N THR A 81 -8.72 -6.52 21.53
CA THR A 81 -9.66 -5.76 20.71
C THR A 81 -8.93 -4.64 19.94
N LEU A 82 -9.53 -4.16 18.85
CA LEU A 82 -8.97 -3.06 18.06
C LEU A 82 -8.77 -1.78 18.87
N VAL A 83 -9.61 -1.56 19.90
CA VAL A 83 -9.50 -0.44 20.82
C VAL A 83 -8.26 -0.57 21.70
N GLU A 84 -8.04 -1.76 22.29
CA GLU A 84 -6.86 -2.05 23.13
C GLU A 84 -5.56 -1.97 22.32
N GLN A 85 -5.58 -2.43 21.07
CA GLN A 85 -4.45 -2.29 20.15
C GLN A 85 -4.13 -0.81 19.88
N GLY A 86 -5.14 0.01 19.61
CA GLY A 86 -4.96 1.45 19.41
C GLY A 86 -4.39 2.14 20.66
N GLN A 87 -4.90 1.80 21.83
CA GLN A 87 -4.40 2.34 23.10
C GLN A 87 -2.94 1.93 23.38
N SER A 88 -2.56 0.70 23.00
CA SER A 88 -1.18 0.22 23.12
C SER A 88 -0.23 1.02 22.25
N VAL A 89 -0.63 1.38 21.02
CA VAL A 89 0.16 2.25 20.12
C VAL A 89 0.30 3.66 20.70
N ILE A 90 -0.78 4.25 21.20
CA ILE A 90 -0.75 5.58 21.85
C ILE A 90 0.19 5.57 23.06
N THR A 91 0.12 4.52 23.87
CA THR A 91 0.98 4.36 25.05
C THR A 91 2.45 4.23 24.65
N ALA A 92 2.75 3.42 23.64
CA ALA A 92 4.12 3.27 23.14
C ALA A 92 4.68 4.59 22.59
N LEU A 93 3.84 5.39 21.91
CA LEU A 93 4.21 6.71 21.41
C LEU A 93 4.50 7.69 22.57
N ALA A 94 3.62 7.74 23.57
CA ALA A 94 3.78 8.60 24.73
C ALA A 94 5.04 8.28 25.56
N LEU A 95 5.44 7.00 25.59
CA LEU A 95 6.66 6.53 26.25
C LEU A 95 7.93 6.70 25.39
N GLY A 96 7.81 7.21 24.15
CA GLY A 96 8.94 7.36 23.23
C GLY A 96 9.51 6.04 22.71
N LYS A 97 8.78 4.93 22.83
CA LYS A 97 9.19 3.61 22.30
C LYS A 97 9.02 3.51 20.79
N VAL A 98 8.21 4.38 20.19
CA VAL A 98 7.96 4.44 18.74
C VAL A 98 8.00 5.86 18.23
N SER A 99 8.38 6.03 16.96
CA SER A 99 8.33 7.34 16.31
C SER A 99 6.87 7.73 15.98
N PRO A 100 6.58 9.05 15.81
CA PRO A 100 5.27 9.50 15.33
C PRO A 100 4.90 8.91 13.96
N SER A 101 5.88 8.70 13.07
CA SER A 101 5.66 8.06 11.77
C SER A 101 5.25 6.59 11.91
N ASP A 102 5.86 5.84 12.82
CA ASP A 102 5.52 4.45 13.06
C ASP A 102 4.14 4.33 13.68
N ALA A 103 3.85 5.15 14.70
CA ALA A 103 2.54 5.19 15.34
C ALA A 103 1.43 5.51 14.32
N SER A 104 1.65 6.49 13.43
CA SER A 104 0.69 6.81 12.36
C SER A 104 0.47 5.62 11.41
N THR A 105 1.55 4.91 11.05
CA THR A 105 1.47 3.73 10.18
C THR A 105 0.68 2.61 10.84
N LEU A 106 0.99 2.30 12.11
CA LEU A 106 0.29 1.27 12.89
C LEU A 106 -1.19 1.59 13.10
N MET A 107 -1.52 2.84 13.46
CA MET A 107 -2.91 3.27 13.61
C MET A 107 -3.68 3.17 12.29
N SER A 108 -3.02 3.42 11.15
CA SER A 108 -3.65 3.24 9.83
C SER A 108 -3.95 1.77 9.54
N THR A 109 -3.05 0.86 9.93
CA THR A 109 -3.26 -0.59 9.81
C THR A 109 -4.43 -1.06 10.70
N ILE A 110 -4.49 -0.61 11.95
CA ILE A 110 -5.61 -0.93 12.86
C ILE A 110 -6.94 -0.39 12.30
N ALA A 111 -6.96 0.83 11.77
CA ALA A 111 -8.15 1.41 11.15
C ALA A 111 -8.61 0.63 9.90
N ALA A 112 -7.66 0.11 9.11
CA ALA A 112 -7.99 -0.74 7.97
C ALA A 112 -8.62 -2.07 8.44
N GLN A 113 -8.09 -2.68 9.50
CA GLN A 113 -8.67 -3.88 10.09
C GLN A 113 -10.08 -3.63 10.65
N ALA A 114 -10.30 -2.48 11.31
CA ALA A 114 -11.61 -2.10 11.83
C ALA A 114 -12.68 -2.05 10.73
N LYS A 115 -12.33 -1.48 9.57
CA LYS A 115 -13.23 -1.46 8.41
C LYS A 115 -13.57 -2.85 7.89
N ILE A 116 -12.60 -3.77 7.88
CA ILE A 116 -12.84 -5.15 7.45
C ILE A 116 -13.84 -5.82 8.40
N THR A 117 -13.62 -5.69 9.72
CA THR A 117 -14.53 -6.24 10.74
C THR A 117 -15.92 -5.62 10.69
N GLU A 118 -16.04 -4.31 10.42
CA GLU A 118 -17.32 -3.64 10.25
C GLU A 118 -18.07 -4.16 9.02
N ILE A 119 -17.37 -4.34 7.88
CA ILE A 119 -17.96 -4.90 6.67
C ILE A 119 -18.48 -6.32 6.92
N ASP A 120 -17.70 -7.16 7.62
CA ASP A 120 -18.10 -8.53 7.98
C ASP A 120 -19.35 -8.56 8.88
N ASP A 121 -19.42 -7.69 9.90
CA ASP A 121 -20.62 -7.57 10.75
C ASP A 121 -21.86 -7.13 9.95
N LEU A 122 -21.70 -6.14 9.05
CA LEU A 122 -22.78 -5.68 8.20
C LEU A 122 -23.27 -6.78 7.25
N GLU A 123 -22.37 -7.53 6.62
CA GLU A 123 -22.72 -8.65 5.72
C GLU A 123 -23.50 -9.74 6.47
N ARG A 124 -23.06 -10.09 7.69
CA ARG A 124 -23.78 -11.04 8.56
C ARG A 124 -25.19 -10.55 8.86
N ARG A 125 -25.33 -9.30 9.30
CA ARG A 125 -26.64 -8.71 9.67
C ARG A 125 -27.59 -8.60 8.47
N VAL A 126 -27.07 -8.25 7.29
CA VAL A 126 -27.86 -8.23 6.04
C VAL A 126 -28.37 -9.63 5.72
N THR A 127 -27.51 -10.64 5.80
CA THR A 127 -27.87 -12.03 5.53
C THR A 127 -28.98 -12.53 6.47
N GLU A 128 -28.89 -12.24 7.77
CA GLU A 128 -29.92 -12.60 8.75
C GLU A 128 -31.28 -11.93 8.45
N LEU A 129 -31.26 -10.66 8.05
CA LEU A 129 -32.46 -9.92 7.67
C LEU A 129 -33.10 -10.47 6.39
N GLU A 130 -32.29 -10.81 5.38
CA GLU A 130 -32.77 -11.42 4.13
C GLU A 130 -33.41 -12.79 4.37
N GLN A 131 -32.79 -13.65 5.21
CA GLN A 131 -33.38 -14.93 5.61
C GLN A 131 -34.69 -14.77 6.39
N THR A 132 -34.78 -13.73 7.22
CA THR A 132 -36.00 -13.45 7.99
C THR A 132 -37.11 -12.95 7.08
N LYS A 133 -36.81 -12.04 6.14
CA LYS A 133 -37.78 -11.55 5.15
C LYS A 133 -38.27 -12.66 4.21
N GLY A 134 -37.38 -13.54 3.74
CA GLY A 134 -37.74 -14.70 2.93
C GLY A 134 -38.68 -15.66 3.66
N ARG A 135 -38.51 -15.86 4.97
CA ARG A 135 -39.43 -16.63 5.81
C ARG A 135 -40.82 -15.99 5.91
N TYR A 136 -40.91 -14.66 6.07
CA TYR A 136 -42.20 -13.96 6.12
C TYR A 136 -42.98 -14.04 4.79
N GLU A 137 -42.30 -13.96 3.64
CA GLU A 137 -42.95 -14.07 2.33
C GLU A 137 -43.46 -15.50 2.02
N HIS A 138 -42.75 -16.53 2.50
CA HIS A 138 -43.20 -17.91 2.37
C HIS A 138 -44.43 -18.24 3.23
N VAL A 139 -44.57 -17.61 4.40
CA VAL A 139 -45.76 -17.78 5.26
C VAL A 139 -46.99 -17.10 4.63
N LYS A 140 -46.83 -15.90 4.04
CA LYS A 140 -47.93 -15.19 3.36
C LYS A 140 -48.45 -15.87 2.08
N LYS A 141 -47.64 -16.66 1.37
CA LYS A 141 -48.08 -17.42 0.17
C LYS A 141 -48.80 -18.73 0.49
N LYS A 142 -48.82 -19.17 1.75
CA LYS A 142 -49.46 -20.42 2.22
C LYS A 142 -50.77 -20.18 3.01
N SER A 143 -51.16 -18.93 3.25
CA SER A 143 -52.48 -18.52 3.73
C SER A 143 -53.31 -17.97 2.59
#